data_AF-A0A821I3P3-F1
#
_entry.id   AF-A0A821I3P3-F1
#
_cell.length_a   1.000
_cell.length_b   1.000
_cell.length_c   1.000
_cell.angle_alpha   90.00
_cell.angle_beta   90.00
_cell.angle_gamma   90.00
#
_symmetry.space_group_name_H-M   'P 1'
#
loop_
_entity.id
_entity.type
_entity.pdbx_description
1 polymer ?
#
loop_
_entity_poly.entity_id
_entity_poly.type
_entity_poly.pdbx_seq_one_letter_code
_entity_poly.pdbx_strand_id
1 'polypeptide(L)'
;VLESIMREDYAATESAMIDIDKKTASPRDIAQIEQKLQFTLNSLMKKTEKLAHSLDLNNDFKTITESQIQAINANTDKIRTASVKPKIMTMIDEKMKLDLTEFEKKITACLSKVLFQAISTIENFMETNDVLEAELNTEKLLLLRRELDSHFNIESVSVKINEIKQRLDSLDAHLLKKCDLKNIQQYPVHSPKDLVVKLQKAAEHHSAKYKRVETYISAEIRRNFQAAIETTRTAPIEKRLELIDPLYYALDFLPDDLQTSFRKDISDLKDRFLEERRAYQRELEGFLRSDNVNDTTIKKMNELAIKYDHEKQDELLTILHLGVLTKLETHWKIVQAAFQKDNVSSAIQSMRDIINYHIHAPLIPSTEQYYKFACDLIGKSVLSYSDTLSNIFAIQQIEAVDQAFTSLTLCIEFSQSYPEKINDFISQKVFQTIITKLETMYQNWQDTVNDFNVALKELNIGALHSLVEMTDRCDR
;
A
#
# COMPACT_ATOMS: atom_id res chain seq x y z
N VAL A 1 -78.76 24.43 14.72
CA VAL A 1 -77.47 24.68 15.40
C VAL A 1 -76.90 23.44 16.08
N LEU A 2 -77.52 22.90 17.13
CA LEU A 2 -76.96 21.74 17.88
C LEU A 2 -76.68 20.52 16.99
N GLU A 3 -77.57 20.21 16.04
CA GLU A 3 -77.38 19.10 15.09
C GLU A 3 -76.16 19.34 14.18
N SER A 4 -75.96 20.56 13.68
CA SER A 4 -74.81 20.95 12.86
C SER A 4 -73.49 20.88 13.65
N ILE A 5 -73.51 21.30 14.92
CA ILE A 5 -72.37 21.15 15.85
C ILE A 5 -72.03 19.68 16.02
N MET A 6 -73.03 18.81 16.22
CA MET A 6 -72.80 17.37 16.39
C MET A 6 -72.27 16.69 15.13
N ARG A 7 -72.55 17.24 13.95
CA ARG A 7 -72.00 16.78 12.66
C ARG A 7 -70.63 17.37 12.33
N GLU A 8 -70.07 18.23 13.20
CA GLU A 8 -68.80 18.93 12.98
C GLU A 8 -68.82 19.82 11.72
N ASP A 9 -70.01 20.25 11.27
CA ASP A 9 -70.19 21.16 10.13
C ASP A 9 -70.24 22.61 10.63
N TYR A 10 -69.07 23.19 10.79
CA TYR A 10 -68.90 24.54 11.32
C TYR A 10 -69.34 25.63 10.34
N ALA A 11 -69.41 25.35 9.03
CA ALA A 11 -69.97 26.27 8.06
C ALA A 11 -71.50 26.36 8.18
N ALA A 12 -72.18 25.21 8.26
CA ALA A 12 -73.62 25.17 8.51
C ALA A 12 -73.98 25.67 9.91
N THR A 13 -73.13 25.42 10.90
CA THR A 13 -73.29 25.94 12.26
C THR A 13 -73.28 27.46 12.29
N GLU A 14 -72.31 28.11 11.64
CA GLU A 14 -72.25 29.57 11.51
C GLU A 14 -73.53 30.12 10.87
N SER A 15 -73.94 29.57 9.72
CA SER A 15 -75.15 30.01 9.01
C SER A 15 -76.40 29.89 9.89
N ALA A 16 -76.55 28.77 10.60
CA ALA A 16 -77.68 28.56 11.50
C ALA A 16 -77.61 29.43 12.77
N MET A 17 -76.44 29.90 13.18
CA MET A 17 -76.26 30.83 14.30
C MET A 17 -76.60 32.27 13.91
N ILE A 18 -76.45 32.67 12.66
CA ILE A 18 -76.85 34.01 12.17
C ILE A 18 -78.35 34.24 12.40
N ASP A 19 -79.16 33.20 12.25
CA ASP A 19 -80.62 33.27 12.44
C ASP A 19 -81.03 33.42 13.91
N ILE A 20 -80.16 33.04 14.85
CA ILE A 20 -80.38 33.15 16.30
C ILE A 20 -80.27 34.61 16.76
N ASP A 21 -79.43 35.41 16.11
CA ASP A 21 -79.18 36.81 16.48
C ASP A 21 -80.34 37.75 16.12
N LYS A 22 -81.30 37.29 15.32
CA LYS A 22 -82.49 38.07 14.93
C LYS A 22 -83.74 37.75 15.76
N LYS A 23 -83.73 36.69 16.58
CA LYS A 23 -84.86 36.30 17.44
C LYS A 23 -84.40 35.59 18.72
N THR A 24 -84.31 36.34 19.82
CA THR A 24 -84.54 35.91 21.23
C THR A 24 -84.32 34.42 21.54
N ALA A 25 -83.08 33.93 21.53
CA ALA A 25 -82.76 32.65 22.17
C ALA A 25 -82.72 32.83 23.69
N SER A 26 -83.21 31.82 24.44
CA SER A 26 -83.15 31.89 25.90
C SER A 26 -81.70 31.74 26.38
N PRO A 27 -81.32 32.34 27.53
CA PRO A 27 -79.97 32.18 28.10
C PRO A 27 -79.58 30.71 28.31
N ARG A 28 -80.57 29.85 28.58
CA ARG A 28 -80.38 28.39 28.71
C ARG A 28 -79.95 27.74 27.39
N ASP A 29 -80.57 28.12 26.28
CA ASP A 29 -80.25 27.55 24.96
C ASP A 29 -78.87 28.01 24.48
N ILE A 30 -78.52 29.27 24.75
CA ILE A 30 -77.17 29.82 24.46
C ILE A 30 -76.11 29.04 25.25
N ALA A 31 -76.31 28.86 26.56
CA ALA A 31 -75.39 28.07 27.39
C ALA A 31 -75.24 26.61 26.90
N GLN A 32 -76.33 26.01 26.42
CA GLN A 32 -76.29 24.65 25.86
C GLN A 32 -75.51 24.60 24.53
N ILE A 33 -75.68 25.60 23.67
CA ILE A 33 -74.93 25.73 22.41
C ILE A 33 -73.44 25.90 22.69
N GLU A 34 -73.08 26.80 23.61
CA GLU A 34 -71.70 27.06 24.04
C GLU A 34 -71.03 25.77 24.57
N GLN A 35 -71.66 25.11 25.56
CA GLN A 35 -71.12 23.86 26.12
C GLN A 35 -70.92 22.79 25.05
N LYS A 36 -71.90 22.65 24.14
CA LYS A 36 -71.83 21.62 23.10
C LYS A 36 -70.73 21.92 22.08
N LEU A 37 -70.58 23.19 21.70
CA LEU A 37 -69.54 23.65 20.78
C LEU A 37 -68.14 23.41 21.36
N GLN A 38 -67.92 23.84 22.62
CA GLN A 38 -66.66 23.61 23.33
C GLN A 38 -66.33 22.12 23.46
N PHE A 39 -67.32 21.29 23.83
CA PHE A 39 -67.13 19.84 23.96
C PHE A 39 -66.73 19.20 22.62
N THR A 40 -67.44 19.51 21.54
CA THR A 40 -67.17 18.90 20.22
C THR A 40 -65.81 19.33 19.67
N LEU A 41 -65.46 20.62 19.78
CA LEU A 41 -64.16 21.11 19.32
C LEU A 41 -63.01 20.50 20.14
N ASN A 42 -63.14 20.41 21.47
CA ASN A 42 -62.16 19.74 22.32
C ASN A 42 -61.99 18.26 21.97
N SER A 43 -63.10 17.56 21.70
CA SER A 43 -63.08 16.17 21.25
C SER A 43 -62.37 16.03 19.90
N LEU A 44 -62.62 16.95 18.97
CA LEU A 44 -62.00 16.96 17.65
C LEU A 44 -60.48 17.22 17.74
N MET A 45 -60.06 18.21 18.53
CA MET A 45 -58.63 18.49 18.79
C MET A 45 -57.92 17.28 19.39
N LYS A 46 -58.49 16.66 20.45
CA LYS A 46 -57.91 15.46 21.09
C LYS A 46 -57.81 14.27 20.14
N LYS A 47 -58.83 14.06 19.30
CA LYS A 47 -58.83 12.98 18.29
C LYS A 47 -57.70 13.18 17.28
N THR A 48 -57.54 14.41 16.79
CA THR A 48 -56.47 14.77 15.85
C THR A 48 -55.09 14.64 16.49
N GLU A 49 -54.90 15.08 17.73
CA GLU A 49 -53.64 14.87 18.46
C GLU A 49 -53.30 13.38 18.60
N LYS A 50 -54.28 12.55 18.95
CA LYS A 50 -54.07 11.11 19.08
C LYS A 50 -53.68 10.46 17.75
N LEU A 51 -54.32 10.88 16.64
CA LEU A 51 -53.97 10.42 15.30
C LEU A 51 -52.55 10.87 14.91
N ALA A 52 -52.21 12.14 15.12
CA ALA A 52 -50.88 12.67 14.83
C ALA A 52 -49.77 12.01 15.68
N HIS A 53 -50.02 11.74 16.96
CA HIS A 53 -49.07 11.00 17.81
C HIS A 53 -48.97 9.52 17.43
N SER A 54 -50.03 8.91 16.89
CA SER A 54 -49.96 7.53 16.38
C SER A 54 -49.14 7.41 15.09
N LEU A 55 -48.84 8.54 14.44
CA LEU A 55 -47.85 8.61 13.36
C LEU A 55 -46.41 8.70 13.91
N ASP A 56 -46.17 8.65 15.22
CA ASP A 56 -44.81 8.60 15.79
C ASP A 56 -44.12 7.30 15.35
N LEU A 57 -43.06 7.47 14.55
CA LEU A 57 -42.47 6.45 13.69
C LEU A 57 -41.46 5.54 14.39
N ASN A 58 -41.40 5.58 15.72
CA ASN A 58 -40.31 4.95 16.46
C ASN A 58 -40.15 3.44 16.21
N ASN A 59 -41.09 2.71 15.56
CA ASN A 59 -40.93 1.27 15.35
C ASN A 59 -41.35 0.66 13.99
N ASP A 60 -42.13 1.30 13.11
CA ASP A 60 -42.29 0.81 11.72
C ASP A 60 -43.14 1.79 10.89
N PHE A 61 -42.60 2.30 9.78
CA PHE A 61 -43.33 3.09 8.78
C PHE A 61 -44.42 2.29 8.04
N LYS A 62 -44.63 1.02 8.41
CA LYS A 62 -45.46 0.04 7.70
C LYS A 62 -46.95 0.13 8.01
N THR A 63 -47.34 0.76 9.13
CA THR A 63 -48.74 0.80 9.60
C THR A 63 -49.46 2.11 9.30
N ILE A 64 -48.80 3.07 8.65
CA ILE A 64 -49.45 4.32 8.25
C ILE A 64 -50.43 4.02 7.11
N THR A 65 -51.71 4.28 7.34
CA THR A 65 -52.73 4.17 6.30
C THR A 65 -53.09 5.54 5.75
N GLU A 66 -53.34 5.62 4.46
CA GLU A 66 -53.86 6.82 3.78
C GLU A 66 -55.08 7.41 4.52
N SER A 67 -55.94 6.54 5.06
CA SER A 67 -57.11 6.91 5.85
C SER A 67 -56.80 7.67 7.15
N GLN A 68 -55.66 7.41 7.81
CA GLN A 68 -55.26 8.14 9.01
C GLN A 68 -54.85 9.57 8.67
N ILE A 69 -54.10 9.75 7.57
CA ILE A 69 -53.64 11.06 7.13
C ILE A 69 -54.83 11.90 6.66
N GLN A 70 -55.74 11.31 5.86
CA GLN A 70 -56.98 11.96 5.45
C GLN A 70 -57.83 12.41 6.65
N ALA A 71 -57.89 11.60 7.72
CA ALA A 71 -58.62 11.96 8.94
C ALA A 71 -57.97 13.15 9.70
N ILE A 72 -56.63 13.22 9.75
CA ILE A 72 -55.91 14.36 10.35
C ILE A 72 -56.20 15.64 9.57
N ASN A 73 -56.12 15.59 8.24
CA ASN A 73 -56.41 16.73 7.37
C ASN A 73 -57.84 17.21 7.53
N ALA A 74 -58.81 16.32 7.39
CA ALA A 74 -60.24 16.65 7.51
C ALA A 74 -60.58 17.26 8.88
N ASN A 75 -60.00 16.76 9.97
CA ASN A 75 -60.23 17.35 11.29
C ASN A 75 -59.54 18.71 11.44
N THR A 76 -58.34 18.88 10.90
CA THR A 76 -57.60 20.15 10.94
C THR A 76 -58.35 21.24 10.17
N ASP A 77 -58.90 20.93 9.00
CA ASP A 77 -59.74 21.84 8.21
C ASP A 77 -61.03 22.24 8.94
N LYS A 78 -61.68 21.29 9.61
CA LYS A 78 -62.83 21.58 10.47
C LYS A 78 -62.48 22.53 11.61
N ILE A 79 -61.35 22.30 12.29
CA ILE A 79 -60.86 23.17 13.38
C ILE A 79 -60.50 24.56 12.86
N ARG A 80 -59.79 24.64 11.72
CA ARG A 80 -59.46 25.90 11.04
C ARG A 80 -60.71 26.66 10.61
N THR A 81 -61.72 25.95 10.11
CA THR A 81 -63.01 26.56 9.79
C THR A 81 -63.65 27.16 11.04
N ALA A 82 -63.65 26.44 12.16
CA ALA A 82 -64.18 26.99 13.41
C ALA A 82 -63.41 28.23 13.90
N SER A 83 -62.08 28.26 13.78
CA SER A 83 -61.25 29.37 14.28
C SER A 83 -61.40 30.68 13.50
N VAL A 84 -61.87 30.63 12.25
CA VAL A 84 -62.07 31.82 11.41
C VAL A 84 -63.51 32.31 11.36
N LYS A 85 -64.46 31.57 11.94
CA LYS A 85 -65.90 31.86 11.85
C LYS A 85 -66.35 32.79 12.99
N PRO A 86 -66.82 34.02 12.70
CA PRO A 86 -67.08 35.02 13.74
C PRO A 86 -68.10 34.62 14.80
N LYS A 87 -69.26 34.04 14.42
CA LYS A 87 -70.29 33.68 15.41
C LYS A 87 -69.84 32.52 16.29
N ILE A 88 -69.16 31.54 15.72
CA ILE A 88 -68.51 30.47 16.49
C ILE A 88 -67.52 31.06 17.50
N MET A 89 -66.64 31.97 17.08
CA MET A 89 -65.66 32.59 17.97
C MET A 89 -66.31 33.42 19.08
N THR A 90 -67.44 34.09 18.84
CA THR A 90 -68.17 34.81 19.90
C THR A 90 -68.86 33.90 20.92
N MET A 91 -69.08 32.62 20.58
CA MET A 91 -69.83 31.64 21.38
C MET A 91 -68.93 30.71 22.22
N ILE A 92 -67.61 30.93 22.21
CA ILE A 92 -66.65 30.14 22.99
C ILE A 92 -65.87 31.04 23.95
N ASP A 93 -65.37 30.46 25.05
CA ASP A 93 -64.59 31.17 26.05
C ASP A 93 -63.19 31.57 25.55
N GLU A 94 -62.54 32.50 26.24
CA GLU A 94 -61.20 32.98 25.85
C GLU A 94 -60.14 31.88 25.85
N LYS A 95 -60.27 30.90 26.74
CA LYS A 95 -59.35 29.77 26.81
C LYS A 95 -59.42 28.95 25.52
N MET A 96 -60.62 28.62 25.05
CA MET A 96 -60.85 27.84 23.85
C MET A 96 -60.37 28.59 22.60
N LYS A 97 -60.52 29.92 22.55
CA LYS A 97 -59.96 30.73 21.44
C LYS A 97 -58.44 30.62 21.36
N LEU A 98 -57.77 30.69 22.51
CA LEU A 98 -56.33 30.47 22.61
C LEU A 98 -55.95 29.05 22.17
N ASP A 99 -56.65 28.03 22.70
CA ASP A 99 -56.39 26.63 22.36
C ASP A 99 -56.55 26.38 20.84
N LEU A 100 -57.59 26.93 20.20
CA LEU A 100 -57.81 26.81 18.74
C LEU A 100 -56.72 27.49 17.92
N THR A 101 -56.24 28.66 18.36
CA THR A 101 -55.19 29.40 17.65
C THR A 101 -53.81 28.78 17.84
N GLU A 102 -53.54 28.13 18.97
CA GLU A 102 -52.28 27.40 19.20
C GLU A 102 -52.28 25.99 18.59
N PHE A 103 -53.45 25.39 18.44
CA PHE A 103 -53.60 24.02 17.96
C PHE A 103 -52.93 23.78 16.60
N GLU A 104 -53.12 24.69 15.65
CA GLU A 104 -52.53 24.60 14.32
C GLU A 104 -51.00 24.55 14.39
N LYS A 105 -50.38 25.39 15.22
CA LYS A 105 -48.93 25.38 15.45
C LYS A 105 -48.48 24.07 16.09
N LYS A 106 -49.22 23.57 17.08
CA LYS A 106 -48.91 22.32 17.80
C LYS A 106 -48.94 21.11 16.87
N ILE A 107 -49.98 20.97 16.05
CA ILE A 107 -50.09 19.87 15.07
C ILE A 107 -49.03 20.00 13.97
N THR A 108 -48.78 21.22 13.47
CA THR A 108 -47.70 21.46 12.50
C THR A 108 -46.36 20.99 13.05
N ALA A 109 -46.02 21.36 14.29
CA ALA A 109 -44.77 20.96 14.92
C ALA A 109 -44.67 19.43 15.10
N CYS A 110 -45.76 18.77 15.50
CA CYS A 110 -45.83 17.32 15.63
C CYS A 110 -45.57 16.61 14.29
N LEU A 111 -46.27 17.01 13.23
CA LEU A 111 -46.13 16.40 11.90
C LEU A 111 -44.76 16.71 11.28
N SER A 112 -44.23 17.92 11.52
CA SER A 112 -42.85 18.27 11.11
C SER A 112 -41.84 17.32 11.74
N LYS A 113 -41.96 17.04 13.04
CA LYS A 113 -41.08 16.12 13.75
C LYS A 113 -41.12 14.71 13.15
N VAL A 114 -42.31 14.22 12.82
CA VAL A 114 -42.51 12.92 12.14
C VAL A 114 -41.77 12.90 10.79
N LEU A 115 -41.92 13.95 9.97
CA LEU A 115 -41.24 14.07 8.67
C LEU A 115 -39.70 14.08 8.82
N PHE A 116 -39.16 14.81 9.81
CA PHE A 116 -37.71 14.84 10.03
C PHE A 116 -37.15 13.52 10.57
N GLN A 117 -37.89 12.81 11.44
CA GLN A 117 -37.51 11.48 11.88
C GLN A 117 -37.49 10.51 10.69
N ALA A 118 -38.48 10.59 9.80
CA ALA A 118 -38.52 9.80 8.57
C ALA A 118 -37.28 10.03 7.70
N ILE A 119 -36.93 11.30 7.47
CA ILE A 119 -35.74 11.70 6.72
C ILE A 119 -34.49 11.09 7.35
N SER A 120 -34.33 11.21 8.68
CA SER A 120 -33.16 10.68 9.38
C SER A 120 -33.06 9.15 9.27
N THR A 121 -34.19 8.44 9.35
CA THR A 121 -34.23 6.99 9.14
C THR A 121 -33.81 6.60 7.72
N ILE A 122 -34.29 7.32 6.70
CA ILE A 122 -33.88 7.09 5.30
C ILE A 122 -32.37 7.35 5.13
N GLU A 123 -31.86 8.46 5.67
CA GLU A 123 -30.44 8.77 5.65
C GLU A 123 -29.61 7.64 6.28
N ASN A 124 -30.05 7.06 7.40
CA ASN A 124 -29.38 5.91 8.02
C ASN A 124 -29.38 4.65 7.12
N PHE A 125 -30.47 4.37 6.41
CA PHE A 125 -30.47 3.27 5.43
C PHE A 125 -29.48 3.52 4.29
N MET A 126 -29.39 4.76 3.78
CA MET A 126 -28.36 5.13 2.81
C MET A 126 -26.94 5.00 3.39
N GLU A 127 -26.73 5.38 4.66
CA GLU A 127 -25.44 5.23 5.35
C GLU A 127 -25.07 3.78 5.65
N THR A 128 -26.01 2.85 5.61
CA THR A 128 -25.75 1.41 5.73
C THR A 128 -25.81 0.66 4.39
N ASN A 129 -25.90 1.38 3.28
CA ASN A 129 -26.06 0.85 1.92
C ASN A 129 -27.32 -0.03 1.73
N ASP A 130 -28.33 0.13 2.58
CA ASP A 130 -29.64 -0.51 2.42
C ASP A 130 -30.52 0.33 1.49
N VAL A 131 -30.13 0.36 0.22
CA VAL A 131 -30.69 1.31 -0.75
C VAL A 131 -32.16 1.00 -1.08
N LEU A 132 -32.53 -0.28 -1.06
CA LEU A 132 -33.91 -0.69 -1.31
C LEU A 132 -34.83 -0.15 -0.20
N GLU A 133 -34.44 -0.32 1.06
CA GLU A 133 -35.21 0.18 2.19
C GLU A 133 -35.23 1.72 2.19
N ALA A 134 -34.14 2.37 1.80
CA ALA A 134 -34.11 3.83 1.59
C ALA A 134 -35.09 4.29 0.50
N GLU A 135 -35.18 3.59 -0.63
CA GLU A 135 -36.08 3.95 -1.74
C GLU A 135 -37.55 3.72 -1.35
N LEU A 136 -37.87 2.58 -0.73
CA LEU A 136 -39.22 2.28 -0.21
C LEU A 136 -39.69 3.31 0.83
N ASN A 137 -38.81 3.70 1.76
CA ASN A 137 -39.15 4.71 2.77
C ASN A 137 -39.22 6.12 2.17
N THR A 138 -38.46 6.40 1.10
CA THR A 138 -38.59 7.66 0.36
C THR A 138 -39.94 7.77 -0.34
N GLU A 139 -40.44 6.69 -0.96
CA GLU A 139 -41.78 6.67 -1.56
C GLU A 139 -42.88 6.94 -0.52
N LYS A 140 -42.79 6.32 0.66
CA LYS A 140 -43.72 6.55 1.78
C LYS A 140 -43.65 8.00 2.28
N LEU A 141 -42.44 8.54 2.42
CA LEU A 141 -42.24 9.94 2.81
C LEU A 141 -42.84 10.90 1.78
N LEU A 142 -42.75 10.59 0.48
CA LEU A 142 -43.37 11.39 -0.58
C LEU A 142 -44.89 11.35 -0.54
N LEU A 143 -45.47 10.18 -0.26
CA LEU A 143 -46.91 10.05 -0.06
C LEU A 143 -47.37 10.87 1.15
N LEU A 144 -46.70 10.68 2.30
CA LEU A 144 -46.98 11.43 3.52
C LEU A 144 -46.89 12.93 3.29
N ARG A 145 -45.85 13.39 2.60
CA ARG A 145 -45.70 14.80 2.24
C ARG A 145 -46.83 15.29 1.34
N ARG A 146 -47.15 14.58 0.25
CA ARG A 146 -48.20 15.01 -0.69
C ARG A 146 -49.53 15.22 0.02
N GLU A 147 -49.89 14.30 0.92
CA GLU A 147 -51.12 14.41 1.69
C GLU A 147 -51.08 15.58 2.68
N LEU A 148 -49.89 15.96 3.19
CA LEU A 148 -49.73 17.08 4.13
C LEU A 148 -49.50 18.45 3.44
N ASP A 149 -49.07 18.48 2.17
CA ASP A 149 -48.68 19.70 1.44
C ASP A 149 -49.82 20.73 1.34
N SER A 150 -51.08 20.30 1.36
CA SER A 150 -52.25 21.18 1.31
C SER A 150 -52.46 22.00 2.59
N HIS A 151 -51.81 21.62 3.70
CA HIS A 151 -52.03 22.20 5.02
C HIS A 151 -50.74 22.67 5.69
N PHE A 152 -49.61 22.04 5.36
CA PHE A 152 -48.31 22.25 6.01
C PHE A 152 -47.22 22.36 4.94
N ASN A 153 -46.88 23.58 4.52
CA ASN A 153 -45.76 23.80 3.62
C ASN A 153 -44.47 24.01 4.43
N ILE A 154 -43.65 22.95 4.55
CA ILE A 154 -42.37 23.00 5.26
C ILE A 154 -41.22 22.96 4.25
N GLU A 155 -40.63 24.12 3.97
CA GLU A 155 -39.57 24.27 2.97
C GLU A 155 -38.34 23.38 3.26
N SER A 156 -37.91 23.31 4.52
CA SER A 156 -36.76 22.50 4.94
C SER A 156 -36.93 20.99 4.69
N VAL A 157 -38.15 20.47 4.83
CA VAL A 157 -38.48 19.07 4.49
C VAL A 157 -38.35 18.86 2.97
N SER A 158 -38.76 19.85 2.18
CA SER A 158 -38.68 19.80 0.73
C SER A 158 -37.24 19.70 0.23
N VAL A 159 -36.35 20.51 0.79
CA VAL A 159 -34.92 20.48 0.47
C VAL A 159 -34.35 19.10 0.76
N LYS A 160 -34.60 18.54 1.94
CA LYS A 160 -34.09 17.23 2.36
C LYS A 160 -34.59 16.07 1.51
N ILE A 161 -35.87 16.07 1.16
CA ILE A 161 -36.43 15.05 0.26
C ILE A 161 -35.78 15.12 -1.13
N ASN A 162 -35.53 16.32 -1.64
CA ASN A 162 -34.86 16.49 -2.93
C ASN A 162 -33.39 16.04 -2.89
N GLU A 163 -32.67 16.30 -1.79
CA GLU A 163 -31.32 15.78 -1.58
C GLU A 163 -31.29 14.25 -1.59
N ILE A 164 -32.21 13.59 -0.86
CA ILE A 164 -32.35 12.13 -0.83
C ILE A 164 -32.63 11.59 -2.24
N LYS A 165 -33.59 12.18 -2.95
CA LYS A 165 -33.91 11.80 -4.34
C LYS A 165 -32.69 11.90 -5.24
N GLN A 166 -31.98 13.02 -5.23
CA GLN A 166 -30.78 13.20 -6.05
C GLN A 166 -29.72 12.13 -5.75
N ARG A 167 -29.50 11.80 -4.48
CA ARG A 167 -28.57 10.71 -4.08
C ARG A 167 -29.04 9.34 -4.57
N LEU A 168 -30.35 9.06 -4.54
CA LEU A 168 -30.92 7.81 -5.05
C LEU A 168 -30.92 7.74 -6.58
N ASP A 169 -31.12 8.85 -7.28
CA ASP A 169 -31.09 8.94 -8.74
C ASP A 169 -29.66 8.77 -9.29
N SER A 170 -28.66 9.27 -8.54
CA SER A 170 -27.22 9.16 -8.81
C SER A 170 -26.53 8.14 -7.88
N LEU A 171 -27.18 7.00 -7.67
CA LEU A 171 -26.77 6.00 -6.69
C LEU A 171 -25.33 5.50 -6.91
N ASP A 172 -24.92 5.29 -8.16
CA ASP A 172 -23.57 4.90 -8.53
C ASP A 172 -22.52 5.91 -8.03
N ALA A 173 -22.71 7.19 -8.29
CA ALA A 173 -21.83 8.25 -7.83
C ALA A 173 -21.82 8.36 -6.29
N HIS A 174 -22.98 8.18 -5.66
CA HIS A 174 -23.08 8.19 -4.20
C HIS A 174 -22.29 7.03 -3.56
N LEU A 175 -22.45 5.82 -4.09
CA LEU A 175 -21.75 4.62 -3.60
C LEU A 175 -20.24 4.70 -3.84
N LEU A 176 -19.80 5.18 -5.01
CA LEU A 176 -18.38 5.36 -5.31
C LEU A 176 -17.68 6.41 -4.44
N LYS A 177 -18.40 7.45 -4.02
CA LYS A 177 -17.85 8.44 -3.08
C LYS A 177 -17.64 7.86 -1.69
N LYS A 178 -18.46 6.89 -1.31
CA LYS A 178 -18.51 6.32 0.04
C LYS A 178 -17.61 5.10 0.21
N CYS A 179 -17.57 4.24 -0.80
CA CYS A 179 -16.69 3.08 -0.83
C CYS A 179 -15.47 3.41 -1.69
N ASP A 180 -14.29 3.55 -1.07
CA ASP A 180 -13.04 3.71 -1.83
C ASP A 180 -12.66 2.39 -2.49
N LEU A 181 -13.20 2.17 -3.70
CA LEU A 181 -12.91 0.97 -4.49
C LEU A 181 -11.49 0.97 -5.08
N LYS A 182 -10.77 2.11 -5.05
CA LYS A 182 -9.42 2.24 -5.61
C LYS A 182 -8.37 1.69 -4.66
N ASN A 183 -8.57 1.87 -3.35
CA ASN A 183 -7.65 1.36 -2.35
C ASN A 183 -8.06 -0.03 -1.86
N ILE A 184 -7.46 -1.07 -2.42
CA ILE A 184 -7.75 -2.47 -2.05
C ILE A 184 -7.50 -2.78 -0.57
N GLN A 185 -6.66 -2.00 0.12
CA GLN A 185 -6.41 -2.16 1.56
C GLN A 185 -7.60 -1.72 2.43
N GLN A 186 -8.54 -0.95 1.87
CA GLN A 186 -9.74 -0.49 2.56
C GLN A 186 -10.93 -1.45 2.42
N TYR A 187 -10.80 -2.50 1.62
CA TYR A 187 -11.87 -3.49 1.42
C TYR A 187 -12.34 -4.20 2.71
N PRO A 188 -11.49 -4.43 3.74
CA PRO A 188 -11.97 -4.96 5.02
C PRO A 188 -12.91 -4.02 5.77
N VAL A 189 -12.77 -2.71 5.57
CA VAL A 189 -13.62 -1.69 6.20
C VAL A 189 -14.90 -1.49 5.41
N HIS A 190 -14.79 -1.49 4.08
CA HIS A 190 -15.90 -1.29 3.15
C HIS A 190 -15.92 -2.42 2.11
N SER A 191 -16.39 -3.58 2.53
CA SER A 191 -16.45 -4.82 1.73
C SER A 191 -17.19 -4.62 0.40
N PRO A 192 -16.50 -4.70 -0.75
CA PRO A 192 -17.17 -4.66 -2.05
C PRO A 192 -18.15 -5.82 -2.25
N LYS A 193 -17.85 -7.00 -1.67
CA LYS A 193 -18.75 -8.16 -1.65
C LYS A 193 -20.12 -7.80 -1.07
N ASP A 194 -20.15 -7.17 0.10
CA ASP A 194 -21.40 -6.85 0.79
C ASP A 194 -22.22 -5.82 0.01
N LEU A 195 -21.54 -4.85 -0.62
CA LEU A 195 -22.18 -3.87 -1.49
C LEU A 195 -22.84 -4.53 -2.70
N VAL A 196 -22.11 -5.40 -3.40
CA VAL A 196 -22.63 -6.11 -4.58
C VAL A 196 -23.79 -7.03 -4.19
N VAL A 197 -23.70 -7.76 -3.08
CA VAL A 197 -24.80 -8.62 -2.60
C VAL A 197 -26.06 -7.81 -2.29
N LYS A 198 -25.94 -6.64 -1.66
CA LYS A 198 -27.08 -5.75 -1.42
C LYS A 198 -27.70 -5.23 -2.71
N LEU A 199 -26.87 -4.84 -3.68
CA LEU A 199 -27.35 -4.40 -5.00
C LEU A 199 -28.01 -5.51 -5.80
N GLN A 200 -27.51 -6.75 -5.71
CA GLN A 200 -28.11 -7.92 -6.34
C GLN A 200 -29.48 -8.23 -5.75
N LYS A 201 -29.61 -8.25 -4.42
CA LYS A 201 -30.91 -8.38 -3.75
C LYS A 201 -31.89 -7.29 -4.18
N ALA A 202 -31.44 -6.04 -4.24
CA ALA A 202 -32.27 -4.94 -4.71
C ALA A 202 -32.68 -5.12 -6.19
N ALA A 203 -31.80 -5.64 -7.04
CA ALA A 203 -32.09 -5.94 -8.45
C ALA A 203 -33.09 -7.10 -8.64
N GLU A 204 -33.09 -8.09 -7.75
CA GLU A 204 -34.06 -9.21 -7.74
C GLU A 204 -35.50 -8.71 -7.52
N HIS A 205 -35.69 -7.60 -6.79
CA HIS A 205 -36.98 -6.93 -6.62
C HIS A 205 -37.41 -6.07 -7.84
N HIS A 206 -36.96 -6.45 -9.05
CA HIS A 206 -37.39 -5.95 -10.37
C HIS A 206 -37.01 -4.51 -10.77
N SER A 207 -36.06 -3.86 -10.12
CA SER A 207 -35.59 -2.54 -10.57
C SER A 207 -34.36 -2.64 -11.48
N ALA A 208 -34.55 -2.34 -12.78
CA ALA A 208 -33.47 -2.29 -13.78
C ALA A 208 -32.35 -1.29 -13.41
N LYS A 209 -32.68 -0.29 -12.59
CA LYS A 209 -31.74 0.70 -12.03
C LYS A 209 -30.66 0.02 -11.19
N TYR A 210 -31.02 -0.83 -10.22
CA TYR A 210 -30.04 -1.47 -9.35
C TYR A 210 -29.16 -2.45 -10.10
N LYS A 211 -29.71 -3.18 -11.09
CA LYS A 211 -28.92 -4.06 -11.94
C LYS A 211 -27.85 -3.29 -12.73
N ARG A 212 -28.20 -2.11 -13.27
CA ARG A 212 -27.25 -1.24 -13.96
C ARG A 212 -26.13 -0.76 -13.02
N VAL A 213 -26.49 -0.33 -11.81
CA VAL A 213 -25.53 0.13 -10.79
C VAL A 213 -24.62 -1.03 -10.35
N GLU A 214 -25.18 -2.21 -10.09
CA GLU A 214 -24.44 -3.43 -9.76
C GLU A 214 -23.41 -3.78 -10.82
N THR A 215 -23.82 -3.80 -12.10
CA THR A 215 -22.91 -4.07 -13.22
C THR A 215 -21.77 -3.05 -13.29
N TYR A 216 -22.08 -1.77 -13.08
CA TYR A 216 -21.09 -0.69 -13.10
C TYR A 216 -20.09 -0.78 -11.94
N ILE A 217 -20.57 -0.98 -10.71
CA ILE A 217 -19.74 -1.15 -9.52
C ILE A 217 -18.84 -2.39 -9.66
N SER A 218 -19.38 -3.52 -10.13
CA SER A 218 -18.61 -4.73 -10.40
C SER A 218 -17.51 -4.51 -11.45
N ALA A 219 -17.77 -3.72 -12.49
CA ALA A 219 -16.75 -3.35 -13.47
C ALA A 219 -15.65 -2.47 -12.85
N GLU A 220 -16.01 -1.55 -11.96
CA GLU A 220 -15.05 -0.67 -11.30
C GLU A 220 -14.19 -1.42 -10.27
N ILE A 221 -14.75 -2.40 -9.55
CA ILE A 221 -14.00 -3.33 -8.70
C ILE A 221 -12.98 -4.09 -9.55
N ARG A 222 -13.42 -4.70 -10.67
CA ARG A 222 -12.52 -5.42 -11.59
C ARG A 222 -11.38 -4.54 -12.06
N ARG A 223 -11.68 -3.31 -12.50
CA ARG A 223 -10.70 -2.37 -13.03
C ARG A 223 -9.64 -1.99 -11.99
N ASN A 224 -10.06 -1.64 -10.78
CA ASN A 224 -9.14 -1.21 -9.72
C ASN A 224 -8.32 -2.38 -9.18
N PHE A 225 -8.92 -3.56 -9.02
CA PHE A 225 -8.18 -4.75 -8.58
C PHE A 225 -7.15 -5.20 -9.63
N GLN A 226 -7.49 -5.16 -10.91
CA GLN A 226 -6.54 -5.43 -12.00
C GLN A 226 -5.37 -4.44 -12.00
N ALA A 227 -5.63 -3.16 -11.72
CA ALA A 227 -4.58 -2.15 -11.62
C ALA A 227 -3.62 -2.43 -10.44
N ALA A 228 -4.13 -2.95 -9.32
CA ALA A 228 -3.30 -3.36 -8.19
C ALA A 228 -2.44 -4.59 -8.51
N ILE A 229 -2.98 -5.57 -9.26
CA ILE A 229 -2.21 -6.69 -9.80
C ILE A 229 -1.09 -6.20 -10.73
N GLU A 230 -1.38 -5.25 -11.62
CA GLU A 230 -0.38 -4.70 -12.55
C GLU A 230 0.71 -3.89 -11.82
N THR A 231 0.32 -3.14 -10.78
CA THR A 231 1.27 -2.44 -9.91
C THR A 231 2.21 -3.43 -9.22
N THR A 232 1.69 -4.56 -8.76
CA THR A 232 2.49 -5.65 -8.18
C THR A 232 3.39 -6.32 -9.22
N ARG A 233 2.90 -6.49 -10.45
CA ARG A 233 3.66 -7.05 -11.58
C ARG A 233 4.88 -6.21 -11.95
N THR A 234 4.73 -4.90 -11.95
CA THR A 234 5.75 -3.95 -12.39
C THR A 234 6.66 -3.45 -11.25
N ALA A 235 6.35 -3.80 -10.00
CA ALA A 235 7.17 -3.46 -8.84
C ALA A 235 8.57 -4.12 -8.89
N PRO A 236 9.58 -3.60 -8.17
CA PRO A 236 10.86 -4.27 -7.97
C PRO A 236 10.66 -5.64 -7.30
N ILE A 237 11.40 -6.68 -7.72
CA ILE A 237 11.22 -8.09 -7.29
C ILE A 237 11.12 -8.23 -5.78
N GLU A 238 11.94 -7.49 -5.02
CA GLU A 238 11.99 -7.49 -3.56
C GLU A 238 10.64 -7.16 -2.92
N LYS A 239 9.89 -6.22 -3.52
CA LYS A 239 8.59 -5.76 -3.03
C LYS A 239 7.43 -6.59 -3.57
N ARG A 240 7.63 -7.36 -4.65
CA ARG A 240 6.53 -8.08 -5.32
C ARG A 240 5.85 -9.08 -4.39
N LEU A 241 6.64 -9.83 -3.61
CA LEU A 241 6.09 -10.80 -2.66
C LEU A 241 5.35 -10.12 -1.51
N GLU A 242 5.87 -8.99 -1.01
CA GLU A 242 5.19 -8.19 0.02
C GLU A 242 3.87 -7.59 -0.47
N LEU A 243 3.79 -7.22 -1.76
CA LEU A 243 2.59 -6.67 -2.40
C LEU A 243 1.56 -7.76 -2.77
N ILE A 244 1.96 -9.03 -2.84
CA ILE A 244 1.06 -10.16 -3.07
C ILE A 244 0.16 -10.42 -1.85
N ASP A 245 0.67 -10.27 -0.63
CA ASP A 245 -0.12 -10.56 0.57
C ASP A 245 -1.35 -9.65 0.72
N PRO A 246 -1.26 -8.32 0.52
CA PRO A 246 -2.44 -7.45 0.43
C PRO A 246 -3.44 -7.84 -0.66
N LEU A 247 -2.97 -8.35 -1.80
CA LEU A 247 -3.84 -8.84 -2.87
C LEU A 247 -4.62 -10.07 -2.41
N TYR A 248 -3.97 -11.05 -1.79
CA TYR A 248 -4.64 -12.23 -1.24
C TYR A 248 -5.64 -11.86 -0.14
N TYR A 249 -5.27 -10.94 0.75
CA TYR A 249 -6.17 -10.49 1.81
C TYR A 249 -7.40 -9.78 1.24
N ALA A 250 -7.23 -8.93 0.23
CA ALA A 250 -8.34 -8.22 -0.41
C ALA A 250 -9.31 -9.15 -1.17
N LEU A 251 -8.86 -10.33 -1.62
CA LEU A 251 -9.72 -11.32 -2.28
C LEU A 251 -10.90 -11.77 -1.41
N ASP A 252 -10.73 -11.85 -0.08
CA ASP A 252 -11.77 -12.35 0.82
C ASP A 252 -12.97 -11.40 0.91
N PHE A 253 -12.80 -10.16 0.45
CA PHE A 253 -13.83 -9.11 0.42
C PHE A 253 -14.39 -8.86 -0.97
N LEU A 254 -14.01 -9.69 -1.97
CA LEU A 254 -14.58 -9.63 -3.31
C LEU A 254 -15.78 -10.55 -3.47
N PRO A 255 -16.70 -10.24 -4.39
CA PRO A 255 -17.70 -11.19 -4.88
C PRO A 255 -17.06 -12.51 -5.36
N ASP A 256 -17.75 -13.64 -5.16
CA ASP A 256 -17.18 -14.99 -5.35
C ASP A 256 -16.71 -15.26 -6.80
N ASP A 257 -17.39 -14.67 -7.80
CA ASP A 257 -17.01 -14.76 -9.22
C ASP A 257 -15.67 -14.04 -9.48
N LEU A 258 -15.48 -12.85 -8.90
CA LEU A 258 -14.24 -12.08 -8.99
C LEU A 258 -13.13 -12.73 -8.19
N GLN A 259 -13.45 -13.21 -6.99
CA GLN A 259 -12.51 -13.88 -6.11
C GLN A 259 -11.87 -15.07 -6.81
N THR A 260 -12.67 -15.92 -7.46
CA THR A 260 -12.18 -17.11 -8.18
C THR A 260 -11.26 -16.73 -9.34
N SER A 261 -11.66 -15.73 -10.14
CA SER A 261 -10.86 -15.24 -11.27
C SER A 261 -9.51 -14.70 -10.81
N PHE A 262 -9.50 -13.77 -9.86
CA PHE A 262 -8.28 -13.09 -9.42
C PHE A 262 -7.38 -13.97 -8.55
N ARG A 263 -7.94 -14.94 -7.81
CA ARG A 263 -7.13 -15.90 -7.04
C ARG A 263 -6.17 -16.67 -7.95
N LYS A 264 -6.64 -17.08 -9.13
CA LYS A 264 -5.78 -17.72 -10.13
C LYS A 264 -4.70 -16.77 -10.62
N ASP A 265 -5.07 -15.55 -11.01
CA ASP A 265 -4.12 -14.56 -11.51
C ASP A 265 -3.02 -14.22 -10.50
N ILE A 266 -3.37 -14.09 -9.21
CA ILE A 266 -2.41 -13.83 -8.13
C ILE A 266 -1.51 -15.06 -7.89
N SER A 267 -2.06 -16.28 -7.94
CA SER A 267 -1.27 -17.51 -7.82
C SER A 267 -0.25 -17.64 -8.95
N ASP A 268 -0.69 -17.45 -10.20
CA ASP A 268 0.18 -17.51 -11.39
C ASP A 268 1.26 -16.41 -11.33
N LEU A 269 0.95 -15.27 -10.71
CA LEU A 269 1.90 -14.19 -10.49
C LEU A 269 2.95 -14.57 -9.44
N LYS A 270 2.51 -15.13 -8.30
CA LYS A 270 3.38 -15.60 -7.21
C LYS A 270 4.34 -16.69 -7.68
N ASP A 271 3.82 -17.69 -8.39
CA ASP A 271 4.62 -18.82 -8.87
C ASP A 271 5.69 -18.34 -9.85
N ARG A 272 5.34 -17.44 -10.78
CA ARG A 272 6.31 -16.80 -11.69
C ARG A 272 7.40 -16.06 -10.93
N PHE A 273 7.06 -15.26 -9.92
CA PHE A 273 8.08 -14.54 -9.15
C PHE A 273 8.99 -15.46 -8.35
N LEU A 274 8.44 -16.54 -7.78
CA LEU A 274 9.23 -17.55 -7.10
C LEU A 274 10.15 -18.29 -8.08
N GLU A 275 9.69 -18.58 -9.29
CA GLU A 275 10.50 -19.20 -10.34
C GLU A 275 11.61 -18.27 -10.83
N GLU A 276 11.30 -16.99 -11.10
CA GLU A 276 12.29 -15.95 -11.45
C GLU A 276 13.35 -15.83 -10.36
N ARG A 277 12.95 -15.72 -9.09
CA ARG A 277 13.89 -15.66 -7.94
C ARG A 277 14.76 -16.91 -7.86
N ARG A 278 14.18 -18.11 -8.04
CA ARG A 278 14.93 -19.38 -8.06
C ARG A 278 15.87 -19.48 -9.26
N ALA A 279 15.53 -18.92 -10.41
CA ALA A 279 16.40 -18.89 -11.58
C ALA A 279 17.63 -18.03 -11.30
N TYR A 280 17.43 -16.83 -10.75
CA TYR A 280 18.53 -15.96 -10.33
C TYR A 280 19.42 -16.60 -9.26
N GLN A 281 18.83 -17.22 -8.24
CA GLN A 281 19.59 -17.94 -7.21
C GLN A 281 20.40 -19.09 -7.80
N ARG A 282 19.83 -19.89 -8.72
CA ARG A 282 20.54 -20.99 -9.39
C ARG A 282 21.71 -20.51 -10.24
N GLU A 283 21.51 -19.42 -10.98
CA GLU A 283 22.57 -18.79 -11.77
C GLU A 283 23.72 -18.34 -10.86
N LEU A 284 23.40 -17.64 -9.78
CA LEU A 284 24.36 -17.18 -8.79
C LEU A 284 25.11 -18.35 -8.11
N GLU A 285 24.40 -19.37 -7.64
CA GLU A 285 25.01 -20.56 -7.02
C GLU A 285 25.95 -21.29 -7.97
N GLY A 286 25.59 -21.39 -9.26
CA GLY A 286 26.44 -21.99 -10.29
C GLY A 286 27.77 -21.25 -10.44
N PHE A 287 27.74 -19.91 -10.41
CA PHE A 287 28.94 -19.08 -10.46
C PHE A 287 29.80 -19.21 -9.20
N LEU A 288 29.18 -19.22 -8.02
CA LEU A 288 29.90 -19.29 -6.76
C LEU A 288 30.50 -20.68 -6.48
N ARG A 289 29.84 -21.77 -6.89
CA ARG A 289 30.33 -23.15 -6.68
C ARG A 289 31.30 -23.65 -7.74
N SER A 290 31.51 -22.93 -8.84
CA SER A 290 32.50 -23.34 -9.84
C SER A 290 33.92 -23.26 -9.27
N ASP A 291 34.61 -24.39 -9.25
CA ASP A 291 36.04 -24.50 -8.88
C ASP A 291 36.96 -23.90 -9.97
N ASN A 292 36.51 -23.93 -11.23
CA ASN A 292 37.23 -23.33 -12.36
C ASN A 292 36.74 -21.91 -12.60
N VAL A 293 37.14 -20.99 -11.74
CA VAL A 293 36.95 -19.56 -11.97
C VAL A 293 38.02 -19.10 -12.97
N ASN A 294 37.59 -18.71 -14.17
CA ASN A 294 38.45 -18.07 -15.16
C ASN A 294 37.99 -16.64 -15.43
N ASP A 295 38.74 -15.89 -16.22
CA ASP A 295 38.46 -14.48 -16.54
C ASP A 295 37.04 -14.27 -17.10
N THR A 296 36.52 -15.23 -17.87
CA THR A 296 35.17 -15.15 -18.43
C THR A 296 34.11 -15.27 -17.33
N THR A 297 34.32 -16.16 -16.37
CA THR A 297 33.45 -16.33 -15.20
C THR A 297 33.44 -15.06 -14.34
N ILE A 298 34.61 -14.45 -14.10
CA ILE A 298 34.74 -13.22 -13.29
C ILE A 298 34.07 -12.03 -13.99
N LYS A 299 34.27 -11.86 -15.30
CA LYS A 299 33.58 -10.82 -16.08
C LYS A 299 32.06 -10.95 -16.00
N LYS A 300 31.53 -12.17 -16.12
CA LYS A 300 30.09 -12.44 -15.96
C LYS A 300 29.59 -12.11 -14.55
N MET A 301 30.37 -12.40 -13.50
CA MET A 301 30.02 -11.97 -12.14
C MET A 301 29.90 -10.44 -12.05
N ASN A 302 30.82 -9.70 -12.66
CA ASN A 302 30.76 -8.24 -12.69
C ASN A 302 29.56 -7.71 -13.49
N GLU A 303 29.23 -8.34 -14.63
CA GLU A 303 28.02 -8.03 -15.40
C GLU A 303 26.74 -8.28 -14.60
N LEU A 304 26.69 -9.39 -13.83
CA LEU A 304 25.59 -9.68 -12.93
C LEU A 304 25.49 -8.68 -11.78
N ALA A 305 26.61 -8.23 -11.21
CA ALA A 305 26.62 -7.19 -10.19
C ALA A 305 26.00 -5.89 -10.73
N ILE A 306 26.38 -5.46 -11.93
CA ILE A 306 25.80 -4.28 -12.60
C ILE A 306 24.30 -4.47 -12.83
N LYS A 307 23.90 -5.66 -13.33
CA LYS A 307 22.50 -5.98 -13.59
C LYS A 307 21.68 -5.94 -12.30
N TYR A 308 22.15 -6.59 -11.24
CA TYR A 308 21.46 -6.64 -9.96
C TYR A 308 21.37 -5.29 -9.28
N ASP A 309 22.41 -4.46 -9.36
CA ASP A 309 22.37 -3.07 -8.88
C ASP A 309 21.34 -2.23 -9.65
N HIS A 310 21.35 -2.33 -10.99
CA HIS A 310 20.39 -1.62 -11.84
C HIS A 310 18.94 -2.07 -11.61
N GLU A 311 18.73 -3.37 -11.42
CA GLU A 311 17.42 -3.99 -11.16
C GLU A 311 16.99 -3.91 -9.68
N LYS A 312 17.79 -3.26 -8.82
CA LYS A 312 17.57 -3.15 -7.37
C LYS A 312 17.30 -4.52 -6.74
N GLN A 313 18.27 -5.42 -6.87
CA GLN A 313 18.28 -6.78 -6.32
C GLN A 313 19.34 -6.88 -5.22
N ASP A 314 19.18 -6.11 -4.15
CA ASP A 314 20.15 -5.93 -3.06
C ASP A 314 20.48 -7.27 -2.38
N GLU A 315 19.51 -8.18 -2.24
CA GLU A 315 19.72 -9.52 -1.68
C GLU A 315 20.67 -10.35 -2.56
N LEU A 316 20.43 -10.40 -3.88
CA LEU A 316 21.26 -11.15 -4.82
C LEU A 316 22.65 -10.52 -4.97
N LEU A 317 22.71 -9.19 -4.99
CA LEU A 317 23.94 -8.42 -5.00
C LEU A 317 24.79 -8.70 -3.75
N THR A 318 24.15 -8.77 -2.58
CA THR A 318 24.81 -9.12 -1.31
C THR A 318 25.38 -10.53 -1.34
N ILE A 319 24.62 -11.52 -1.82
CA ILE A 319 25.11 -12.91 -1.90
C ILE A 319 26.29 -13.00 -2.89
N LEU A 320 26.21 -12.30 -4.03
CA LEU A 320 27.31 -12.23 -4.99
C LEU A 320 28.58 -11.66 -4.35
N HIS A 321 28.46 -10.50 -3.68
CA HIS A 321 29.58 -9.83 -3.01
C HIS A 321 30.22 -10.70 -1.93
N LEU A 322 29.42 -11.33 -1.07
CA LEU A 322 29.92 -12.24 -0.02
C LEU A 322 30.60 -13.48 -0.62
N GLY A 323 30.05 -14.01 -1.71
CA GLY A 323 30.63 -15.16 -2.41
C GLY A 323 32.00 -14.85 -3.00
N VAL A 324 32.15 -13.69 -3.66
CA VAL A 324 33.45 -13.24 -4.18
C VAL A 324 34.43 -12.91 -3.06
N LEU A 325 33.98 -12.25 -1.98
CA LEU A 325 34.79 -11.98 -0.80
C LEU A 325 35.37 -13.28 -0.20
N THR A 326 34.55 -14.32 -0.08
CA THR A 326 34.98 -15.63 0.45
C THR A 326 36.05 -16.27 -0.43
N LYS A 327 35.94 -16.13 -1.76
CA LYS A 327 36.97 -16.60 -2.71
C LYS A 327 38.27 -15.81 -2.57
N LEU A 328 38.20 -14.48 -2.53
CA LEU A 328 39.35 -13.61 -2.30
C LEU A 328 40.06 -13.94 -0.98
N GLU A 329 39.32 -14.13 0.11
CA GLU A 329 39.87 -14.56 1.40
C GLU A 329 40.58 -15.92 1.32
N THR A 330 40.03 -16.85 0.56
CA THR A 330 40.61 -18.19 0.38
C THR A 330 41.93 -18.11 -0.36
N HIS A 331 41.96 -17.41 -1.50
CA HIS A 331 43.21 -17.17 -2.23
C HIS A 331 44.22 -16.43 -1.37
N TRP A 332 43.80 -15.40 -0.63
CA TRP A 332 44.68 -14.63 0.26
C TRP A 332 45.32 -15.50 1.35
N LYS A 333 44.55 -16.37 2.00
CA LYS A 333 45.09 -17.33 2.99
C LYS A 333 46.11 -18.28 2.37
N ILE A 334 45.87 -18.75 1.14
CA ILE A 334 46.82 -19.60 0.41
C ILE A 334 48.11 -18.83 0.14
N VAL A 335 48.02 -17.59 -0.33
CA VAL A 335 49.18 -16.72 -0.57
C VAL A 335 50.00 -16.54 0.72
N GLN A 336 49.36 -16.19 1.83
CA GLN A 336 50.04 -16.01 3.12
C GLN A 336 50.75 -17.29 3.57
N ALA A 337 50.06 -18.43 3.53
CA ALA A 337 50.62 -19.71 3.95
C ALA A 337 51.74 -20.21 3.02
N ALA A 338 51.64 -19.92 1.72
CA ALA A 338 52.62 -20.32 0.72
C ALA A 338 53.94 -19.55 0.88
N PHE A 339 53.89 -18.22 1.09
CA PHE A 339 55.09 -17.44 1.39
C PHE A 339 55.73 -17.82 2.74
N GLN A 340 54.94 -18.17 3.76
CA GLN A 340 55.49 -18.68 5.04
C GLN A 340 56.21 -20.02 4.93
N LYS A 341 55.91 -20.81 3.89
CA LYS A 341 56.51 -22.12 3.64
C LYS A 341 57.51 -22.09 2.48
N ASP A 342 57.90 -20.90 2.01
CA ASP A 342 58.77 -20.69 0.86
C ASP A 342 58.32 -21.42 -0.42
N ASN A 343 57.00 -21.57 -0.60
CA ASN A 343 56.37 -22.12 -1.80
C ASN A 343 55.86 -20.98 -2.70
N VAL A 344 56.81 -20.25 -3.30
CA VAL A 344 56.53 -19.05 -4.10
C VAL A 344 55.67 -19.35 -5.31
N SER A 345 55.84 -20.51 -5.96
CA SER A 345 55.02 -20.90 -7.12
C SER A 345 53.52 -21.00 -6.79
N SER A 346 53.19 -21.59 -5.63
CA SER A 346 51.79 -21.67 -5.17
C SER A 346 51.24 -20.30 -4.76
N ALA A 347 52.08 -19.43 -4.19
CA ALA A 347 51.70 -18.08 -3.81
C ALA A 347 51.36 -17.25 -5.06
N ILE A 348 52.24 -17.28 -6.07
CA ILE A 348 52.05 -16.61 -7.35
C ILE A 348 50.76 -17.05 -8.03
N GLN A 349 50.45 -18.35 -8.03
CA GLN A 349 49.22 -18.84 -8.65
C GLN A 349 47.96 -18.26 -8.00
N SER A 350 47.89 -18.25 -6.66
CA SER A 350 46.74 -17.65 -5.95
C SER A 350 46.72 -16.11 -6.04
N MET A 351 47.88 -15.46 -6.18
CA MET A 351 47.95 -14.03 -6.47
C MET A 351 47.37 -13.69 -7.84
N ARG A 352 47.62 -14.50 -8.88
CA ARG A 352 47.00 -14.33 -10.21
C ARG A 352 45.48 -14.29 -10.11
N ASP A 353 44.89 -15.18 -9.30
CA ASP A 353 43.44 -15.23 -9.12
C ASP A 353 42.90 -13.95 -8.46
N ILE A 354 43.57 -13.43 -7.41
CA ILE A 354 43.20 -12.16 -6.75
C ILE A 354 43.28 -10.99 -7.75
N ILE A 355 44.33 -10.95 -8.56
CA ILE A 355 44.53 -9.90 -9.57
C ILE A 355 43.43 -9.98 -10.63
N ASN A 356 43.09 -11.17 -11.09
CA ASN A 356 42.03 -11.37 -12.07
C ASN A 356 40.68 -10.85 -11.54
N TYR A 357 40.37 -11.04 -10.27
CA TYR A 357 39.19 -10.43 -9.64
C TYR A 357 39.24 -8.91 -9.64
N HIS A 358 40.40 -8.30 -9.34
CA HIS A 358 40.56 -6.84 -9.39
C HIS A 358 40.40 -6.26 -10.80
N ILE A 359 40.97 -6.92 -11.81
CA ILE A 359 40.92 -6.47 -13.21
C ILE A 359 39.52 -6.66 -13.80
N HIS A 360 38.90 -7.82 -13.55
CA HIS A 360 37.67 -8.21 -14.25
C HIS A 360 36.38 -8.00 -13.45
N ALA A 361 36.47 -7.73 -12.14
CA ALA A 361 35.33 -7.41 -11.30
C ALA A 361 35.54 -6.17 -10.39
N PRO A 362 35.92 -5.00 -10.95
CA PRO A 362 36.27 -3.83 -10.16
C PRO A 362 35.10 -3.23 -9.37
N LEU A 363 33.85 -3.53 -9.75
CA LEU A 363 32.65 -3.02 -9.06
C LEU A 363 32.27 -3.87 -7.84
N ILE A 364 32.88 -5.05 -7.68
CA ILE A 364 32.66 -5.89 -6.51
C ILE A 364 33.51 -5.34 -5.35
N PRO A 365 32.92 -5.06 -4.17
CA PRO A 365 33.63 -4.54 -3.03
C PRO A 365 34.81 -5.43 -2.61
N SER A 366 35.84 -4.80 -2.03
CA SER A 366 37.04 -5.44 -1.47
C SER A 366 38.05 -6.01 -2.48
N THR A 367 37.73 -6.11 -3.77
CA THR A 367 38.69 -6.58 -4.80
C THR A 367 39.97 -5.74 -4.83
N GLU A 368 39.85 -4.41 -4.77
CA GLU A 368 40.99 -3.48 -4.68
C GLU A 368 41.78 -3.66 -3.37
N GLN A 369 41.10 -3.91 -2.26
CA GLN A 369 41.76 -4.10 -0.96
C GLN A 369 42.63 -5.35 -0.95
N TYR A 370 42.09 -6.49 -1.42
CA TYR A 370 42.85 -7.74 -1.50
C TYR A 370 43.98 -7.68 -2.52
N TYR A 371 43.79 -6.95 -3.63
CA TYR A 371 44.86 -6.64 -4.57
C TYR A 371 46.02 -5.92 -3.87
N LYS A 372 45.74 -4.84 -3.12
CA LYS A 372 46.78 -4.11 -2.37
C LYS A 372 47.49 -5.00 -1.34
N PHE A 373 46.74 -5.85 -0.63
CA PHE A 373 47.33 -6.81 0.31
C PHE A 373 48.28 -7.79 -0.36
N ALA A 374 47.93 -8.29 -1.56
CA ALA A 374 48.81 -9.14 -2.36
C ALA A 374 50.08 -8.39 -2.78
N CYS A 375 49.96 -7.17 -3.30
CA CYS A 375 51.11 -6.33 -3.66
C CYS A 375 52.06 -6.08 -2.48
N ASP A 376 51.52 -5.71 -1.31
CA ASP A 376 52.34 -5.47 -0.12
C ASP A 376 53.12 -6.71 0.34
N LEU A 377 52.49 -7.89 0.26
CA LEU A 377 53.11 -9.13 0.70
C LEU A 377 54.20 -9.61 -0.27
N ILE A 378 54.00 -9.48 -1.59
CA ILE A 378 55.06 -9.82 -2.55
C ILE A 378 56.25 -8.88 -2.38
N GLY A 379 56.02 -7.57 -2.24
CA GLY A 379 57.10 -6.60 -2.01
C GLY A 379 57.92 -6.92 -0.76
N LYS A 380 57.27 -7.28 0.36
CA LYS A 380 57.94 -7.73 1.59
C LYS A 380 58.73 -9.02 1.40
N SER A 381 58.17 -9.99 0.68
CA SER A 381 58.81 -11.29 0.45
C SER A 381 60.05 -11.15 -0.43
N VAL A 382 59.95 -10.35 -1.50
CA VAL A 382 61.08 -10.03 -2.38
C VAL A 382 62.22 -9.34 -1.62
N LEU A 383 61.91 -8.38 -0.73
CA LEU A 383 62.92 -7.78 0.15
C LEU A 383 63.58 -8.83 1.05
N SER A 384 62.79 -9.72 1.66
CA SER A 384 63.30 -10.78 2.52
C SER A 384 64.21 -11.77 1.78
N TYR A 385 63.85 -12.17 0.56
CA TYR A 385 64.70 -13.04 -0.27
C TYR A 385 65.97 -12.32 -0.71
N SER A 386 65.88 -11.04 -1.09
CA SER A 386 67.04 -10.19 -1.39
C SER A 386 67.97 -10.01 -0.18
N ASP A 387 67.42 -9.85 1.03
CA ASP A 387 68.19 -9.81 2.29
C ASP A 387 68.88 -11.13 2.61
N THR A 388 68.20 -12.24 2.36
CA THR A 388 68.76 -13.59 2.53
C THR A 388 69.95 -13.78 1.59
N LEU A 389 69.80 -13.45 0.31
CA LEU A 389 70.88 -13.49 -0.67
C LEU A 389 72.01 -12.49 -0.33
N SER A 390 71.72 -11.28 0.14
CA SER A 390 72.77 -10.32 0.52
C SER A 390 73.67 -10.83 1.66
N ASN A 391 73.16 -11.75 2.49
CA ASN A 391 73.87 -12.37 3.61
C ASN A 391 74.43 -13.77 3.29
N ILE A 392 74.56 -14.13 2.01
CA ILE A 392 74.96 -15.45 1.52
C ILE A 392 76.24 -16.01 2.11
N PHE A 393 77.20 -15.14 2.45
CA PHE A 393 78.46 -15.54 3.10
C PHE A 393 78.30 -16.05 4.54
N ALA A 394 77.15 -15.82 5.17
CA ALA A 394 76.79 -16.37 6.48
C ALA A 394 75.93 -17.64 6.37
N ILE A 395 75.46 -18.00 5.18
CA ILE A 395 74.57 -19.15 4.95
C ILE A 395 75.41 -20.40 4.69
N GLN A 396 75.25 -21.42 5.53
CA GLN A 396 76.05 -22.66 5.47
C GLN A 396 75.45 -23.75 4.56
N GLN A 397 74.25 -23.56 4.02
CA GLN A 397 73.51 -24.56 3.24
C GLN A 397 73.23 -24.05 1.81
N ILE A 398 73.75 -24.76 0.80
CA ILE A 398 73.58 -24.42 -0.62
C ILE A 398 72.09 -24.41 -1.03
N GLU A 399 71.30 -25.33 -0.48
CA GLU A 399 69.87 -25.48 -0.79
C GLU A 399 69.06 -24.22 -0.43
N ALA A 400 69.37 -23.58 0.71
CA ALA A 400 68.70 -22.34 1.14
C ALA A 400 69.00 -21.15 0.22
N VAL A 401 70.21 -21.13 -0.35
CA VAL A 401 70.65 -20.12 -1.31
C VAL A 401 69.94 -20.29 -2.66
N ASP A 402 69.94 -21.51 -3.19
CA ASP A 402 69.29 -21.84 -4.46
C ASP A 402 67.77 -21.59 -4.40
N GLN A 403 67.15 -21.93 -3.27
CA GLN A 403 65.74 -21.65 -3.02
C GLN A 403 65.44 -20.15 -2.92
N ALA A 404 66.26 -19.37 -2.22
CA ALA A 404 66.10 -17.92 -2.14
C ALA A 404 66.29 -17.25 -3.50
N PHE A 405 67.26 -17.73 -4.28
CA PHE A 405 67.52 -17.26 -5.64
C PHE A 405 66.33 -17.55 -6.57
N THR A 406 65.86 -18.80 -6.62
CA THR A 406 64.69 -19.20 -7.41
C THR A 406 63.43 -18.43 -7.00
N SER A 407 63.21 -18.26 -5.69
CA SER A 407 62.08 -17.52 -5.13
C SER A 407 62.09 -16.04 -5.51
N LEU A 408 63.27 -15.41 -5.52
CA LEU A 408 63.44 -14.03 -5.94
C LEU A 408 63.17 -13.86 -7.43
N THR A 409 63.74 -14.74 -8.27
CA THR A 409 63.51 -14.75 -9.73
C THR A 409 62.03 -14.85 -10.06
N LEU A 410 61.33 -15.83 -9.47
CA LEU A 410 59.90 -16.04 -9.71
C LEU A 410 59.05 -14.83 -9.33
N CYS A 411 59.35 -14.17 -8.21
CA CYS A 411 58.61 -12.97 -7.79
C CYS A 411 58.86 -11.79 -8.74
N ILE A 412 60.10 -11.60 -9.22
CA ILE A 412 60.44 -10.52 -10.16
C ILE A 412 59.78 -10.77 -11.52
N GLU A 413 59.90 -11.99 -12.07
CA GLU A 413 59.26 -12.38 -13.34
C GLU A 413 57.74 -12.22 -13.28
N PHE A 414 57.12 -12.60 -12.16
CA PHE A 414 55.69 -12.40 -11.94
C PHE A 414 55.32 -10.92 -11.93
N SER A 415 56.10 -10.08 -11.26
CA SER A 415 55.86 -8.63 -11.21
C SER A 415 56.00 -7.96 -12.60
N GLN A 416 56.82 -8.54 -13.49
CA GLN A 416 56.99 -8.10 -14.88
C GLN A 416 55.85 -8.55 -15.81
N SER A 417 55.11 -9.60 -15.44
CA SER A 417 54.06 -10.19 -16.28
C SER A 417 52.81 -9.30 -16.41
N TYR A 418 52.71 -8.21 -15.65
CA TYR A 418 51.60 -7.26 -15.65
C TYR A 418 52.07 -5.86 -16.11
N PRO A 419 52.12 -5.61 -17.42
CA PRO A 419 52.91 -4.51 -18.02
C PRO A 419 52.34 -3.11 -17.80
N GLU A 420 51.08 -2.95 -17.41
CA GLU A 420 50.48 -1.61 -17.29
C GLU A 420 50.84 -0.90 -15.97
N LYS A 421 51.39 -1.60 -14.97
CA LYS A 421 51.66 -1.02 -13.65
C LYS A 421 52.77 -1.74 -12.87
N ILE A 422 54.00 -1.79 -13.38
CA ILE A 422 55.17 -2.32 -12.64
C ILE A 422 55.29 -1.69 -11.23
N ASN A 423 54.89 -0.41 -11.09
CA ASN A 423 54.86 0.33 -9.82
C ASN A 423 53.78 -0.11 -8.82
N ASP A 424 52.82 -0.96 -9.19
CA ASP A 424 51.74 -1.38 -8.29
C ASP A 424 52.12 -2.57 -7.40
N PHE A 425 53.02 -3.45 -7.83
CA PHE A 425 53.36 -4.68 -7.09
C PHE A 425 54.60 -4.53 -6.23
N ILE A 426 55.66 -3.95 -6.79
CA ILE A 426 56.91 -3.69 -6.09
C ILE A 426 57.26 -2.23 -6.36
N SER A 427 57.18 -1.39 -5.32
CA SER A 427 57.49 0.04 -5.49
C SER A 427 58.90 0.24 -6.05
N GLN A 428 59.09 1.26 -6.88
CA GLN A 428 60.40 1.61 -7.46
C GLN A 428 61.50 1.71 -6.38
N LYS A 429 61.19 2.20 -5.18
CA LYS A 429 62.12 2.25 -4.05
C LYS A 429 62.57 0.87 -3.57
N VAL A 430 61.64 -0.08 -3.46
CA VAL A 430 61.95 -1.47 -3.14
C VAL A 430 62.79 -2.08 -4.25
N PHE A 431 62.43 -1.78 -5.49
CA PHE A 431 63.13 -2.25 -6.67
C PHE A 431 64.59 -1.79 -6.75
N GLN A 432 64.83 -0.49 -6.56
CA GLN A 432 66.18 0.08 -6.45
C GLN A 432 66.97 -0.52 -5.28
N THR A 433 66.31 -0.77 -4.14
CA THR A 433 66.94 -1.44 -2.99
C THR A 433 67.41 -2.85 -3.36
N ILE A 434 66.63 -3.59 -4.16
CA ILE A 434 66.98 -4.93 -4.62
C ILE A 434 68.14 -4.87 -5.62
N ILE A 435 68.09 -3.98 -6.61
CA ILE A 435 69.19 -3.76 -7.58
C ILE A 435 70.50 -3.51 -6.83
N THR A 436 70.53 -2.51 -5.95
CA THR A 436 71.74 -2.17 -5.20
C THR A 436 72.26 -3.35 -4.36
N LYS A 437 71.37 -4.12 -3.73
CA LYS A 437 71.73 -5.32 -2.96
C LYS A 437 72.33 -6.41 -3.85
N LEU A 438 71.73 -6.67 -5.01
CA LEU A 438 72.20 -7.68 -5.96
C LEU A 438 73.51 -7.29 -6.62
N GLU A 439 73.68 -6.02 -7.01
CA GLU A 439 74.94 -5.49 -7.53
C GLU A 439 76.06 -5.58 -6.49
N THR A 440 75.76 -5.21 -5.24
CA THR A 440 76.72 -5.33 -4.12
C THR A 440 77.11 -6.79 -3.88
N MET A 441 76.14 -7.70 -3.92
CA MET A 441 76.42 -9.14 -3.79
C MET A 441 77.25 -9.65 -4.97
N TYR A 442 76.89 -9.29 -6.21
CA TYR A 442 77.63 -9.65 -7.43
C TYR A 442 79.09 -9.21 -7.34
N GLN A 443 79.35 -7.98 -6.91
CA GLN A 443 80.69 -7.44 -6.70
C GLN A 443 81.45 -8.21 -5.61
N ASN A 444 80.84 -8.41 -4.45
CA ASN A 444 81.45 -9.16 -3.34
C ASN A 444 81.77 -10.62 -3.71
N TRP A 445 80.94 -11.24 -4.56
CA TRP A 445 81.14 -12.59 -5.09
C TRP A 445 82.24 -12.67 -6.14
N GLN A 446 82.43 -11.65 -6.97
CA GLN A 446 83.60 -11.60 -7.85
C GLN A 446 84.89 -11.62 -7.02
N ASP A 447 84.90 -10.90 -5.90
CA ASP A 447 86.09 -10.65 -5.07
C ASP A 447 86.46 -11.80 -4.10
N THR A 448 85.58 -12.79 -3.84
CA THR A 448 85.82 -13.87 -2.84
C THR A 448 85.70 -15.29 -3.45
N VAL A 449 86.78 -16.09 -3.48
CA VAL A 449 86.78 -17.48 -4.01
C VAL A 449 87.35 -18.47 -2.99
N ASN A 450 86.51 -19.37 -2.49
CA ASN A 450 86.89 -20.61 -1.78
C ASN A 450 86.08 -21.78 -2.37
N ASP A 451 86.48 -23.04 -2.16
CA ASP A 451 85.96 -24.20 -2.90
C ASP A 451 84.43 -24.43 -2.81
N PHE A 452 83.78 -24.08 -1.69
CA PHE A 452 82.30 -24.08 -1.58
C PHE A 452 81.64 -23.01 -2.48
N ASN A 453 82.34 -21.90 -2.72
CA ASN A 453 81.91 -20.82 -3.59
C ASN A 453 82.06 -21.18 -5.07
N VAL A 454 82.92 -22.12 -5.48
CA VAL A 454 83.09 -22.47 -6.91
C VAL A 454 81.84 -23.18 -7.45
N ALA A 455 81.26 -24.12 -6.69
CA ALA A 455 80.01 -24.79 -7.05
C ALA A 455 78.80 -23.82 -7.05
N LEU A 456 78.78 -22.85 -6.13
CA LEU A 456 77.78 -21.77 -6.09
C LEU A 456 77.99 -20.73 -7.21
N LYS A 457 79.23 -20.45 -7.61
CA LYS A 457 79.59 -19.49 -8.69
C LYS A 457 79.09 -19.95 -10.04
N GLU A 458 79.26 -21.24 -10.37
CA GLU A 458 78.84 -21.77 -11.67
C GLU A 458 77.31 -21.87 -11.80
N LEU A 459 76.58 -22.13 -10.71
CA LEU A 459 75.11 -22.21 -10.74
C LEU A 459 74.41 -20.85 -10.78
N ASN A 460 74.92 -19.85 -10.05
CA ASN A 460 74.15 -18.64 -9.75
C ASN A 460 74.66 -17.33 -10.40
N ILE A 461 75.92 -17.21 -10.86
CA ILE A 461 76.42 -15.92 -11.41
C ILE A 461 75.70 -15.52 -12.70
N GLY A 462 75.48 -16.46 -13.62
CA GLY A 462 74.77 -16.18 -14.88
C GLY A 462 73.33 -15.76 -14.64
N ALA A 463 72.66 -16.44 -13.71
CA ALA A 463 71.30 -16.10 -13.33
C ALA A 463 71.23 -14.78 -12.56
N LEU A 464 72.21 -14.46 -11.70
CA LEU A 464 72.28 -13.17 -11.00
C LEU A 464 72.47 -12.01 -11.95
N HIS A 465 73.33 -12.17 -12.95
CA HIS A 465 73.53 -11.17 -13.99
C HIS A 465 72.24 -10.96 -14.79
N SER A 466 71.55 -12.05 -15.18
CA SER A 466 70.22 -11.95 -15.81
C SER A 466 69.19 -11.29 -14.92
N LEU A 467 69.23 -11.51 -13.60
CA LEU A 467 68.31 -10.92 -12.65
C LEU A 467 68.58 -9.43 -12.44
N VAL A 468 69.86 -9.02 -12.39
CA VAL A 468 70.29 -7.61 -12.40
C VAL A 468 69.86 -6.92 -13.70
N GLU A 469 70.07 -7.54 -14.87
CA GLU A 469 69.61 -7.02 -16.16
C GLU A 469 68.08 -6.93 -16.25
N MET A 470 67.37 -7.93 -15.73
CA MET A 470 65.91 -7.94 -15.64
C MET A 470 65.43 -6.80 -14.74
N THR A 471 66.16 -6.50 -13.67
CA THR A 471 65.84 -5.39 -12.79
C THR A 471 66.19 -4.02 -13.38
N ASP A 472 67.35 -3.84 -14.00
CA ASP A 472 67.71 -2.56 -14.64
C ASP A 472 66.74 -2.14 -15.75
N ARG A 473 66.07 -3.09 -16.40
CA ARG A 473 64.99 -2.82 -17.37
C ARG A 473 63.71 -2.26 -16.73
N CYS A 474 63.54 -2.34 -15.41
CA CYS A 474 62.38 -1.84 -14.68
C CYS A 474 62.57 -0.40 -14.14
N ASP A 475 63.80 0.10 -14.02
CA ASP A 475 64.09 1.49 -13.58
C ASP A 475 64.09 2.49 -14.76
N ARG A 476 64.07 1.98 -16.00
CA ARG A 476 63.91 2.74 -17.25
C ARG A 476 62.48 2.65 -17.76
#